data_AF-A0A1H9VV02-F1
#
_entry.id   AF-A0A1H9VV02-F1
#
_cell.length_a   1.000
_cell.length_b   1.000
_cell.length_c   1.000
_cell.angle_alpha   90.00
_cell.angle_beta   90.00
_cell.angle_gamma   90.00
#
_symmetry.space_group_name_H-M   'P 1'
#
loop_
_entity.id
_entity.type
_entity.pdbx_description
1 polymer ?
#
loop_
_entity_poly.entity_id
_entity_poly.type
_entity_poly.pdbx_seq_one_letter_code
_entity_poly.pdbx_strand_id
1 'polypeptide(L)'
;MTELTAAQAALRAEHAAVYGYGVVGGRIDEDRRGEARECYEAHRARRDVLRRTVRALGGEPEPAAAAYALPFAVPDSAAAVRLAAQLEDRVAGVYADLVRASEGARRRTAADALREAAVRSVRWKGGGVAFPGLTELGAGDSPASPSGAPDGSAVPGAL
;
A
#
# COMPACT_ATOMS: atom_id res chain seq x y z
N MET A 1 -11.84 22.66 -5.41
CA MET A 1 -12.55 21.38 -5.16
C MET A 1 -13.23 21.51 -3.81
N THR A 2 -14.52 21.21 -3.69
CA THR A 2 -15.24 21.24 -2.41
C THR A 2 -14.95 19.96 -1.61
N GLU A 3 -15.20 19.98 -0.30
CA GLU A 3 -15.08 18.77 0.55
C GLU A 3 -15.95 17.63 0.01
N LEU A 4 -17.17 17.94 -0.46
CA LEU A 4 -18.08 16.96 -1.06
C LEU A 4 -17.51 16.35 -2.35
N THR A 5 -16.96 17.16 -3.26
CA THR A 5 -16.35 16.64 -4.50
C THR A 5 -15.15 15.75 -4.19
N ALA A 6 -14.32 16.13 -3.21
CA ALA A 6 -13.19 15.30 -2.79
C ALA A 6 -13.65 13.99 -2.13
N ALA A 7 -14.69 14.02 -1.30
CA ALA A 7 -15.26 12.83 -0.66
C ALA A 7 -15.86 11.86 -1.69
N GLN A 8 -16.52 12.36 -2.75
CA GLN A 8 -17.00 11.53 -3.86
C GLN A 8 -15.84 10.93 -4.67
N ALA A 9 -14.79 11.70 -4.93
CA ALA A 9 -13.58 11.18 -5.58
C ALA A 9 -12.96 10.04 -4.78
N ALA A 10 -12.84 10.21 -3.45
CA ALA A 10 -12.38 9.17 -2.55
C ALA A 10 -13.30 7.94 -2.58
N LEU A 11 -14.63 8.13 -2.59
CA LEU A 11 -15.59 7.03 -2.63
C LEU A 11 -15.45 6.20 -3.91
N ARG A 12 -15.29 6.86 -5.06
CA ARG A 12 -15.02 6.18 -6.34
C ARG A 12 -13.70 5.41 -6.31
N ALA A 13 -12.65 6.00 -5.71
CA ALA A 13 -11.36 5.33 -5.56
C ALA A 13 -11.48 4.08 -4.67
N GLU A 14 -12.23 4.14 -3.57
CA GLU A 14 -12.50 2.98 -2.71
C GLU A 14 -13.29 1.89 -3.45
N HIS A 15 -14.29 2.25 -4.27
CA HIS A 15 -14.98 1.26 -5.11
C HIS A 15 -14.02 0.54 -6.07
N ALA A 16 -13.16 1.29 -6.74
CA ALA A 16 -12.15 0.72 -7.62
C ALA A 16 -11.13 -0.15 -6.85
N ALA A 17 -10.74 0.24 -5.64
CA ALA A 17 -9.83 -0.53 -4.79
C ALA A 17 -10.45 -1.85 -4.32
N VAL A 18 -11.71 -1.85 -3.88
CA VAL A 18 -12.44 -3.06 -3.51
C VAL A 18 -12.55 -4.03 -4.69
N TYR A 19 -12.86 -3.52 -5.89
CA TYR A 19 -12.87 -4.35 -7.11
C TYR A 19 -11.47 -4.89 -7.44
N GLY A 20 -10.46 -4.02 -7.41
CA GLY A 20 -9.07 -4.37 -7.72
C GLY A 20 -8.49 -5.41 -6.78
N TYR A 21 -8.78 -5.33 -5.48
CA TYR A 21 -8.36 -6.33 -4.51
C TYR A 21 -9.05 -7.69 -4.69
N GLY A 22 -10.23 -7.73 -5.29
CA GLY A 22 -10.83 -8.98 -5.76
C GLY A 22 -9.99 -9.67 -6.84
N VAL A 23 -9.44 -8.88 -7.78
CA VAL A 23 -8.52 -9.39 -8.81
C VAL A 23 -7.18 -9.82 -8.18
N VAL A 24 -6.64 -9.02 -7.27
CA VAL A 24 -5.39 -9.35 -6.55
C VAL A 24 -5.54 -10.67 -5.80
N GLY A 25 -6.60 -10.84 -5.01
CA GLY A 25 -6.84 -12.07 -4.25
C GLY A 25 -6.99 -13.32 -5.12
N GLY A 26 -7.46 -13.17 -6.37
CA GLY A 26 -7.58 -14.28 -7.32
C GLY A 26 -6.28 -14.65 -8.05
N ARG A 27 -5.22 -13.84 -7.94
CA ARG A 27 -3.95 -14.03 -8.67
C ARG A 27 -2.72 -14.10 -7.77
N ILE A 28 -2.84 -13.63 -6.53
CA ILE A 28 -1.74 -13.62 -5.55
C ILE A 28 -1.44 -15.04 -5.02
N ASP A 29 -0.17 -15.27 -4.70
CA ASP A 29 0.30 -16.49 -4.04
C ASP A 29 -0.36 -16.71 -2.68
N GLU A 30 -0.45 -17.98 -2.26
CA GLU A 30 -1.23 -18.41 -1.11
C GLU A 30 -0.77 -17.79 0.22
N ASP A 31 0.54 -17.63 0.38
CA ASP A 31 1.19 -17.01 1.55
C ASP A 31 0.76 -15.55 1.77
N ARG A 32 0.36 -14.85 0.70
CA ARG A 32 -0.06 -13.44 0.75
C ARG A 32 -1.57 -13.23 0.66
N ARG A 33 -2.38 -14.30 0.55
CA ARG A 33 -3.85 -14.20 0.51
C ARG A 33 -4.45 -13.56 1.75
N GLY A 34 -3.85 -13.83 2.92
CA GLY A 34 -4.26 -13.19 4.18
C GLY A 34 -4.12 -11.67 4.11
N GLU A 35 -2.96 -11.18 3.68
CA GLU A 35 -2.67 -9.75 3.49
C GLU A 35 -3.64 -9.11 2.48
N ALA A 36 -3.88 -9.77 1.33
CA ALA A 36 -4.83 -9.27 0.33
C ALA A 36 -6.27 -9.17 0.88
N ARG A 37 -6.70 -10.15 1.68
CA ARG A 37 -8.03 -10.15 2.30
C ARG A 37 -8.18 -9.05 3.35
N GLU A 38 -7.17 -8.83 4.18
CA GLU A 38 -7.17 -7.73 5.15
C GLU A 38 -7.29 -6.37 4.46
N CYS A 39 -6.56 -6.16 3.36
CA CYS A 39 -6.65 -4.93 2.59
C CYS A 39 -8.05 -4.76 1.96
N TYR A 40 -8.61 -5.83 1.39
CA TYR A 40 -9.97 -5.83 0.85
C TYR A 40 -11.01 -5.39 1.89
N GLU A 41 -10.97 -5.96 3.10
CA GLU A 41 -11.90 -5.58 4.17
C GLU A 41 -11.68 -4.14 4.66
N ALA A 42 -10.43 -3.68 4.74
CA ALA A 42 -10.11 -2.30 5.09
C ALA A 42 -10.73 -1.30 4.09
N HIS A 43 -10.63 -1.56 2.79
CA HIS A 43 -11.24 -0.73 1.76
C HIS A 43 -12.77 -0.78 1.81
N ARG A 44 -13.39 -1.92 2.13
CA ARG A 44 -14.84 -2.00 2.33
C ARG A 44 -15.31 -1.15 3.50
N ALA A 45 -14.63 -1.25 4.64
CA ALA A 45 -14.94 -0.44 5.82
C ALA A 45 -14.81 1.06 5.50
N ARG A 46 -13.75 1.43 4.78
CA ARG A 46 -13.47 2.82 4.39
C ARG A 46 -14.51 3.37 3.39
N ARG A 47 -14.91 2.58 2.40
CA ARG A 47 -16.03 2.90 1.50
C ARG A 47 -17.29 3.23 2.28
N ASP A 48 -17.63 2.40 3.26
CA ASP A 48 -18.86 2.59 4.03
C ASP A 48 -18.80 3.85 4.92
N VAL A 49 -17.61 4.21 5.43
CA VAL A 49 -17.36 5.52 6.08
C VAL A 49 -17.61 6.67 5.10
N LEU A 50 -17.02 6.62 3.90
CA LEU A 50 -17.18 7.68 2.91
C LEU A 50 -18.61 7.87 2.42
N ARG A 51 -19.39 6.78 2.29
CA ARG A 51 -20.83 6.88 1.98
C ARG A 51 -21.58 7.69 3.05
N ARG A 52 -21.24 7.52 4.33
CA ARG A 52 -21.81 8.35 5.41
C ARG A 52 -21.31 9.78 5.35
N THR A 53 -20.02 9.99 5.07
CA THR A 53 -19.43 11.33 4.91
C THR A 53 -20.10 12.13 3.80
N VAL A 54 -20.30 11.53 2.63
CA VAL A 54 -20.98 12.17 1.48
C VAL A 54 -22.39 12.61 1.86
N ARG A 55 -23.17 11.76 2.53
CA ARG A 55 -24.51 12.10 3.04
C ARG A 55 -24.47 13.24 4.05
N ALA A 56 -23.51 13.20 4.98
CA ALA A 56 -23.34 14.25 5.99
C ALA A 56 -22.95 15.61 5.37
N LEU A 57 -22.33 15.61 4.20
CA LEU A 57 -22.01 16.80 3.41
C LEU A 57 -23.16 17.22 2.47
N GLY A 58 -24.32 16.56 2.55
CA GLY A 58 -25.51 16.88 1.76
C GLY A 58 -25.54 16.30 0.34
N GLY A 59 -24.63 15.39 0.00
CA GLY A 59 -24.62 14.71 -1.29
C GLY A 59 -25.20 13.29 -1.23
N GLU A 60 -25.54 12.75 -2.40
CA GLU A 60 -25.92 11.33 -2.53
C GLU A 60 -24.68 10.49 -2.92
N PRO A 61 -24.31 9.43 -2.17
CA PRO A 61 -23.15 8.60 -2.47
C PRO A 61 -23.26 7.94 -3.84
N GLU A 62 -22.28 8.16 -4.70
CA GLU A 62 -22.24 7.56 -6.03
C GLU A 62 -22.15 6.01 -5.89
N PRO A 63 -22.92 5.22 -6.65
CA PRO A 63 -22.85 3.76 -6.59
C PRO A 63 -21.53 3.23 -7.19
N ALA A 64 -21.18 1.99 -6.86
CA ALA A 64 -20.08 1.30 -7.53
C ALA A 64 -20.46 0.98 -8.98
N ALA A 65 -19.50 1.10 -9.89
CA ALA A 65 -19.66 0.62 -11.26
C ALA A 65 -19.68 -0.91 -11.30
N ALA A 66 -20.28 -1.48 -12.35
CA ALA A 66 -20.31 -2.94 -12.53
C ALA A 66 -18.92 -3.56 -12.74
N ALA A 67 -18.00 -2.79 -13.34
CA ALA A 67 -16.61 -3.18 -13.56
C ALA A 67 -15.71 -1.94 -13.64
N TYR A 68 -14.41 -2.15 -13.39
CA TYR A 68 -13.38 -1.13 -13.49
C TYR A 68 -12.27 -1.60 -14.43
N ALA A 69 -11.78 -0.69 -15.26
CA ALA A 69 -10.62 -0.95 -16.12
C ALA A 69 -9.36 -1.10 -15.26
N LEU A 70 -8.62 -2.19 -15.46
CA LEU A 70 -7.34 -2.39 -14.83
C LEU A 70 -6.26 -1.59 -15.57
N PRO A 71 -5.27 -1.04 -14.86
CA PRO A 71 -4.19 -0.26 -15.47
C PRO A 71 -3.27 -1.10 -16.37
N PHE A 72 -3.24 -2.40 -16.16
CA PHE A 72 -2.49 -3.39 -16.95
C PHE A 72 -3.08 -4.79 -16.71
N ALA A 73 -2.70 -5.74 -17.56
CA ALA A 73 -3.07 -7.15 -17.39
C ALA A 73 -2.38 -7.78 -16.16
N VAL A 74 -3.11 -8.63 -15.43
CA VAL A 74 -2.63 -9.25 -14.17
C VAL A 74 -2.58 -10.77 -14.29
N PRO A 75 -1.69 -11.35 -15.13
CA PRO A 75 -1.71 -12.79 -15.39
C PRO A 75 -1.21 -13.64 -14.22
N ASP A 76 -0.40 -13.07 -13.32
CA ASP A 76 0.32 -13.78 -12.27
C ASP A 76 0.38 -13.00 -10.95
N SER A 77 0.94 -13.63 -9.92
CA SER A 77 1.10 -13.07 -8.58
C SER A 77 1.99 -11.81 -8.58
N ALA A 78 3.07 -11.78 -9.35
CA ALA A 78 3.95 -10.60 -9.43
C ALA A 78 3.19 -9.38 -10.00
N ALA A 79 2.34 -9.58 -11.01
CA ALA A 79 1.47 -8.54 -11.52
C ALA A 79 0.40 -8.15 -10.49
N ALA A 80 -0.11 -9.08 -9.68
CA ALA A 80 -1.07 -8.80 -8.62
C ALA A 80 -0.47 -7.90 -7.53
N VAL A 81 0.78 -8.16 -7.15
CA VAL A 81 1.55 -7.30 -6.22
C VAL A 81 1.71 -5.89 -6.77
N ARG A 82 2.09 -5.75 -8.05
CA ARG A 82 2.18 -4.43 -8.71
C ARG A 82 0.84 -3.72 -8.74
N LEU A 83 -0.25 -4.46 -8.99
CA LEU A 83 -1.60 -3.89 -9.01
C LEU A 83 -1.97 -3.37 -7.62
N ALA A 84 -1.78 -4.17 -6.56
CA ALA A 84 -2.06 -3.77 -5.19
C ALA A 84 -1.29 -2.50 -4.79
N ALA A 85 0.01 -2.45 -5.10
CA ALA A 85 0.83 -1.27 -4.86
C ALA A 85 0.30 -0.01 -5.58
N GLN A 86 -0.17 -0.14 -6.83
CA GLN A 86 -0.70 0.98 -7.59
C GLN A 86 -2.10 1.42 -7.13
N LEU A 87 -2.95 0.48 -6.68
CA LEU A 87 -4.25 0.80 -6.09
C LEU A 87 -4.06 1.66 -4.83
N GLU A 88 -3.19 1.22 -3.92
CA GLU A 88 -2.91 1.93 -2.68
C GLU A 88 -2.29 3.32 -2.92
N ASP A 89 -1.38 3.44 -3.90
CA ASP A 89 -0.77 4.71 -4.29
C ASP A 89 -1.82 5.71 -4.83
N ARG A 90 -2.72 5.24 -5.69
CA ARG A 90 -3.83 6.06 -6.21
C ARG A 90 -4.79 6.46 -5.10
N VAL A 91 -5.14 5.53 -4.21
CA VAL A 91 -6.02 5.82 -3.06
C VAL A 91 -5.38 6.87 -2.15
N ALA A 92 -4.07 6.75 -1.88
CA ALA A 92 -3.32 7.76 -1.12
C ALA A 92 -3.43 9.14 -1.80
N GLY A 93 -3.18 9.23 -3.12
CA GLY A 93 -3.32 10.50 -3.86
C GLY A 93 -4.69 11.16 -3.68
N VAL A 94 -5.77 10.40 -3.79
CA VAL A 94 -7.14 10.94 -3.63
C VAL A 94 -7.44 11.34 -2.19
N TYR A 95 -6.88 10.64 -1.19
CA TYR A 95 -7.00 11.09 0.21
C TYR A 95 -6.22 12.37 0.48
N ALA A 96 -5.08 12.61 -0.20
CA ALA A 96 -4.37 13.88 -0.08
C ALA A 96 -5.25 15.06 -0.56
N ASP A 97 -6.02 14.88 -1.64
CA ASP A 97 -7.01 15.87 -2.09
C ASP A 97 -8.12 16.08 -1.05
N LEU A 98 -8.60 15.01 -0.41
CA LEU A 98 -9.60 15.12 0.66
C LEU A 98 -9.04 15.82 1.92
N VAL A 99 -7.79 15.55 2.30
CA VAL A 99 -7.09 16.28 3.38
C VAL A 99 -7.04 17.77 3.08
N ARG A 100 -6.69 18.13 1.84
CA ARG A 100 -6.65 19.53 1.38
C ARG A 100 -8.04 20.20 1.44
N ALA A 101 -9.10 19.47 1.13
CA ALA A 101 -10.46 20.00 1.03
C ALA A 101 -11.28 19.96 2.33
N SER A 102 -10.79 19.30 3.39
CA SER A 102 -11.51 19.09 4.65
C SER A 102 -10.86 19.82 5.82
N GLU A 103 -11.56 19.87 6.96
CA GLU A 103 -11.09 20.51 8.20
C GLU A 103 -11.35 19.65 9.43
N GLY A 104 -10.77 20.05 10.58
CA GLY A 104 -11.05 19.46 11.89
C GLY A 104 -10.90 17.93 11.93
N ALA A 105 -11.93 17.26 12.45
CA ALA A 105 -11.94 15.80 12.57
C ALA A 105 -11.89 15.08 11.22
N ARG A 106 -12.55 15.60 10.19
CA ARG A 106 -12.57 14.98 8.86
C ARG A 106 -11.21 15.03 8.19
N ARG A 107 -10.47 16.14 8.34
CA ARG A 107 -9.08 16.24 7.87
C ARG A 107 -8.18 15.20 8.52
N ARG A 108 -8.31 14.98 9.83
CA ARG A 108 -7.52 13.96 10.54
C ARG A 108 -7.85 12.55 10.03
N THR A 109 -9.13 12.21 9.92
CA THR A 109 -9.55 10.91 9.38
C THR A 109 -9.06 10.68 7.94
N ALA A 110 -9.08 11.72 7.10
CA ALA A 110 -8.53 11.64 5.74
C ALA A 110 -7.00 11.46 5.74
N ALA A 111 -6.29 12.12 6.66
CA ALA A 111 -4.85 11.99 6.80
C ALA A 111 -4.44 10.59 7.30
N ASP A 112 -5.22 10.00 8.21
CA ASP A 112 -5.00 8.63 8.68
C ASP A 112 -5.18 7.63 7.51
N ALA A 113 -6.25 7.80 6.71
CA ALA A 113 -6.50 6.99 5.53
C ALA A 113 -5.40 7.12 4.47
N LEU A 114 -4.95 8.36 4.21
CA LEU A 114 -3.79 8.65 3.35
C LEU A 114 -2.55 7.88 3.81
N ARG A 115 -2.21 7.99 5.10
CA ARG A 115 -1.03 7.35 5.68
C ARG A 115 -1.12 5.83 5.57
N GLU A 116 -2.25 5.24 5.93
CA GLU A 116 -2.47 3.80 5.84
C GLU A 116 -2.28 3.29 4.40
N ALA A 117 -2.89 3.95 3.42
CA ALA A 117 -2.76 3.58 2.01
C ALA A 117 -1.31 3.72 1.53
N ALA A 118 -0.63 4.82 1.87
CA ALA A 118 0.77 5.01 1.52
C ALA A 118 1.68 3.91 2.10
N VAL A 119 1.48 3.55 3.38
CA VAL A 119 2.23 2.46 4.04
C VAL A 119 1.96 1.12 3.36
N ARG A 120 0.70 0.82 3.02
CA ARG A 120 0.36 -0.41 2.29
C ARG A 120 0.98 -0.46 0.91
N SER A 121 1.02 0.67 0.17
CA SER A 121 1.68 0.71 -1.15
C SER A 121 3.16 0.31 -1.05
N VAL A 122 3.88 0.86 -0.07
CA VAL A 122 5.30 0.51 0.18
C VAL A 122 5.45 -0.95 0.59
N ARG A 123 4.56 -1.45 1.45
CA ARG A 123 4.56 -2.86 1.87
C ARG A 123 4.37 -3.81 0.68
N TRP A 124 3.43 -3.52 -0.22
CA TRP A 124 3.23 -4.32 -1.43
C TRP A 124 4.47 -4.31 -2.33
N LYS A 125 5.19 -3.18 -2.44
CA LYS A 125 6.44 -3.08 -3.20
C LYS A 125 7.60 -3.88 -2.59
N GLY A 126 7.44 -4.45 -1.39
CA GLY A 126 8.51 -5.17 -0.68
C GLY A 126 9.41 -4.26 0.16
N GLY A 127 8.97 -3.04 0.46
CA GLY A 127 9.74 -2.02 1.18
C GLY A 127 10.11 -0.81 0.33
N GLY A 128 10.69 0.21 0.97
CA GLY A 128 11.28 1.37 0.29
C GLY A 128 12.79 1.23 0.20
N VAL A 129 13.42 1.95 -0.74
CA VAL A 129 14.89 2.12 -0.71
C VAL A 129 15.26 3.09 0.39
N ALA A 130 16.29 2.77 1.19
CA ALA A 130 16.74 3.61 2.31
C ALA A 130 17.13 5.04 1.85
N PHE A 131 17.62 5.17 0.61
CA PHE A 131 17.96 6.43 -0.02
C PHE A 131 17.45 6.51 -1.46
N PRO A 132 16.21 7.01 -1.68
CA PRO A 132 15.69 7.24 -3.02
C PRO A 132 16.57 8.24 -3.76
N GLY A 133 17.14 7.82 -4.90
CA GLY A 133 18.07 8.65 -5.70
C GLY A 133 19.56 8.42 -5.40
N LEU A 134 19.92 7.56 -4.45
CA LEU A 134 21.30 7.15 -4.15
C LEU A 134 21.43 5.61 -4.18
N THR A 135 20.95 4.99 -5.25
CA THR A 135 20.92 3.51 -5.39
C THR A 135 22.29 2.86 -5.26
N GLU A 136 23.36 3.58 -5.58
CA GLU A 136 24.76 3.16 -5.42
C GLU A 136 25.14 2.88 -3.95
N LEU A 137 24.52 3.55 -2.97
CA LEU A 137 24.79 3.37 -1.54
C LEU A 137 23.87 2.33 -0.87
N GLY A 138 22.76 1.97 -1.51
CA GLY A 138 21.75 1.06 -0.94
C GLY A 138 21.98 -0.42 -1.23
N ALA A 139 22.82 -0.75 -2.23
CA ALA A 139 23.14 -2.11 -2.61
C ALA A 139 24.41 -2.67 -1.94
N GLY A 140 25.13 -1.83 -1.19
CA GLY A 140 26.37 -2.20 -0.51
C GLY A 140 26.21 -2.21 1.00
N ASP A 141 26.13 -3.42 1.56
CA ASP A 141 26.97 -3.92 2.66
C ASP A 141 26.15 -4.79 3.63
N SER A 142 26.15 -6.11 3.38
CA SER A 142 26.07 -7.06 4.50
C SER A 142 27.49 -7.15 5.06
N PRO A 143 27.78 -6.70 6.29
CA PRO A 143 29.11 -6.81 6.84
C PRO A 143 29.42 -8.31 6.97
N ALA A 144 30.40 -8.76 6.18
CA ALA A 144 30.99 -10.07 6.34
C ALA A 144 31.48 -10.20 7.79
N SER A 145 31.00 -11.21 8.50
CA SER A 145 31.49 -11.54 9.83
C SER A 145 32.99 -11.88 9.75
N PRO A 146 33.87 -11.26 10.53
CA PRO A 146 35.26 -11.69 10.58
C PRO A 146 35.31 -13.04 11.30
N SER A 147 35.52 -14.10 10.52
CA SER A 147 35.87 -15.43 11.04
C SER A 147 37.30 -15.37 11.58
N GLY A 148 37.44 -15.14 12.88
CA GLY A 148 38.68 -15.34 13.61
C GLY A 148 38.61 -16.63 14.43
N ALA A 149 39.29 -17.68 13.99
CA ALA A 149 39.64 -18.82 14.83
C ALA A 149 41.16 -18.82 15.02
N PRO A 150 41.69 -18.82 16.26
CA PRO A 150 43.09 -19.11 16.48
C PRO A 150 43.30 -20.63 16.47
N ASP A 151 44.14 -21.08 15.55
CA ASP A 151 44.62 -22.46 15.46
C ASP A 151 45.61 -22.69 16.61
N GLY A 152 45.30 -23.67 17.47
CA GLY A 152 46.08 -23.99 18.65
C GLY A 152 46.48 -25.46 18.64
N SER A 153 47.75 -25.73 18.33
CA SER A 153 48.52 -26.96 18.57
C SER A 153 49.80 -26.87 17.73
N ALA A 154 51.00 -27.26 18.12
CA ALA A 154 51.66 -27.67 19.35
C ALA A 154 53.16 -27.76 18.97
N VAL A 155 54.06 -27.52 19.92
CA VAL A 155 55.51 -27.84 19.86
C VAL A 155 55.73 -29.34 19.57
N PRO A 156 56.87 -29.83 19.00
CA PRO A 156 58.22 -29.60 19.56
C PRO A 156 59.44 -29.62 18.59
N GLY A 157 60.60 -29.20 19.11
CA GLY A 157 61.89 -29.85 18.83
C GLY A 157 62.94 -29.03 18.08
N ALA A 158 64.02 -28.67 18.79
CA ALA A 158 65.36 -28.39 18.25
C ALA A 158 65.84 -29.57 17.38
N LEU A 159 66.66 -29.42 16.34
CA LEU A 159 67.66 -28.42 15.93
C LEU A 159 67.39 -27.91 14.51
#